data_AF-A0A9W6TUJ4-F1
#
_entry.id   AF-A0A9W6TUJ4-F1
#
_cell.length_a   1.000
_cell.length_b   1.000
_cell.length_c   1.000
_cell.angle_alpha   90.00
_cell.angle_beta   90.00
_cell.angle_gamma   90.00
#
_symmetry.space_group_name_H-M   'P 1'
#
loop_
_entity.id
_entity.type
_entity.pdbx_description
1 polymer ?
#
loop_
_entity_poly.entity_id
_entity_poly.type
_entity_poly.pdbx_seq_one_letter_code
_entity_poly.pdbx_strand_id
1 'polypeptide(L)'
;MRTTKGMQVVAGVLALVVCIGSGSSSETDMLLERRATSRLSRTLEMIRRGEVIDPVESLEMMYPVNGSVEHFPVQLTPRVNVRAGETELFMELYNGLSICFDMSNMTLPCFKLDEPWVKGGDWPVGHYTLQAYFSDIDRNGNPTGERHLPTLPISFSVVTDDAYAAFTAEFMHTRQPKYRVGYNISLVDWASQQQKQRRGEILSRLKQDHVSPLLSKVGHGMRADKEDLVLLIGVKTAVRTNFALRQAIRETWASKVTLPPDVKVLFVGCRASVNASDGSKVDSLKLHQEQRKLREAIALEKLVYRDMLTDELDCDDSYLDLANKVKEFLHVAVTQYRHAQFVMIADDDVYVRADKLVKRFKRMGPQTRYFSGQVPSIQNARKNVANRDPYSPHSLSFEQYPLSELPPMAMGAYYFMSMDCARFISKNRGRLRSLNGVDDITIPLWMLATQVHVKHEDDLGFLRGEPCSNRFVAFGDLSPLSLREVHSNLQENRSFCHGFDKQLWLKTTRHDPDKKEYRMLPWYPENLQFGFELQNVSSVDMLHVTSIVSTQNRAGVKVSYFPSNETFTEFSHRVCAEARLSFPAAANATSCSDLAILLKLQLSERLQALGKMDIPPFDV
;
A
#
# COMPACT_ATOMS: atom_id res chain seq x y z
N MET A 1 -75.43 -5.51 4.85
CA MET A 1 -76.36 -5.35 3.71
C MET A 1 -75.98 -6.34 2.63
N ARG A 2 -76.98 -6.90 1.97
CA ARG A 2 -77.04 -8.23 1.36
C ARG A 2 -76.32 -8.40 -0.01
N THR A 3 -75.92 -9.67 -0.22
CA THR A 3 -75.95 -10.52 -1.46
C THR A 3 -74.97 -10.23 -2.59
N THR A 4 -73.98 -11.08 -2.93
CA THR A 4 -73.90 -12.50 -3.38
C THR A 4 -74.21 -12.78 -4.86
N LYS A 5 -73.24 -13.42 -5.55
CA LYS A 5 -73.28 -14.72 -6.30
C LYS A 5 -72.23 -14.72 -7.43
N GLY A 6 -71.56 -15.82 -7.79
CA GLY A 6 -71.73 -17.22 -7.40
C GLY A 6 -70.55 -18.14 -7.81
N MET A 7 -70.22 -19.07 -6.91
CA MET A 7 -70.31 -20.55 -6.97
C MET A 7 -70.15 -21.33 -8.30
N GLN A 8 -69.24 -22.33 -8.33
CA GLN A 8 -69.48 -23.81 -8.29
C GLN A 8 -68.18 -24.58 -8.67
N VAL A 9 -67.85 -25.84 -8.32
CA VAL A 9 -68.06 -26.80 -7.20
C VAL A 9 -67.42 -28.15 -7.64
N VAL A 10 -66.43 -28.65 -6.89
CA VAL A 10 -66.28 -30.02 -6.29
C VAL A 10 -66.12 -31.28 -7.17
N ALA A 11 -65.10 -32.11 -6.87
CA ALA A 11 -65.26 -33.47 -6.29
C ALA A 11 -63.92 -34.20 -6.06
N GLY A 12 -63.74 -34.74 -4.86
CA GLY A 12 -62.78 -35.80 -4.54
C GLY A 12 -63.50 -36.99 -3.91
N VAL A 13 -62.89 -38.18 -3.95
CA VAL A 13 -63.33 -39.37 -3.20
C VAL A 13 -62.09 -40.12 -2.66
N LEU A 14 -62.17 -40.49 -1.38
CA LEU A 14 -61.27 -41.32 -0.56
C LEU A 14 -61.29 -42.82 -0.95
N ALA A 15 -60.20 -43.56 -0.66
CA ALA A 15 -60.25 -44.80 0.14
C ALA A 15 -58.84 -45.32 0.54
N LEU A 16 -58.79 -45.97 1.71
CA LEU A 16 -57.65 -46.44 2.52
C LEU A 16 -56.99 -47.78 2.08
N VAL A 17 -55.67 -47.83 2.26
CA VAL A 17 -54.80 -48.84 2.94
C VAL A 17 -55.12 -50.34 2.87
N VAL A 18 -54.14 -51.15 2.41
CA VAL A 18 -53.69 -52.43 3.00
C VAL A 18 -52.17 -52.63 2.76
N CYS A 19 -51.39 -52.85 3.82
CA CYS A 19 -50.09 -53.54 3.79
C CYS A 19 -50.34 -55.05 4.01
N ILE A 20 -49.66 -55.99 3.33
CA ILE A 20 -48.43 -56.70 3.75
C ILE A 20 -48.13 -57.72 2.64
N GLY A 21 -46.86 -57.98 2.31
CA GLY A 21 -46.48 -59.23 1.61
C GLY A 21 -45.16 -59.18 0.85
N SER A 22 -44.11 -59.65 1.50
CA SER A 22 -42.73 -59.86 1.06
C SER A 22 -42.53 -60.73 -0.21
N GLY A 23 -41.52 -60.35 -1.01
CA GLY A 23 -40.61 -61.31 -1.67
C GLY A 23 -40.70 -61.41 -3.19
N SER A 24 -39.78 -60.75 -3.90
CA SER A 24 -38.78 -61.41 -4.78
C SER A 24 -37.98 -60.36 -5.55
N SER A 25 -36.66 -60.52 -5.45
CA SER A 25 -35.64 -59.88 -6.27
C SER A 25 -35.93 -60.02 -7.76
N SER A 26 -36.06 -58.92 -8.48
CA SER A 26 -35.85 -58.90 -9.94
C SER A 26 -34.64 -58.04 -10.27
N GLU A 27 -33.75 -58.60 -11.08
CA GLU A 27 -32.47 -58.09 -11.60
C GLU A 27 -32.54 -56.74 -12.37
N THR A 28 -33.64 -56.01 -12.26
CA THR A 28 -33.91 -54.75 -12.96
C THR A 28 -33.46 -53.50 -12.19
N ASP A 29 -33.28 -53.58 -10.87
CA ASP A 29 -32.72 -52.47 -10.07
C ASP A 29 -31.17 -52.45 -10.04
N MET A 30 -30.51 -53.52 -10.52
CA MET A 30 -29.05 -53.59 -10.62
C MET A 30 -28.47 -53.07 -11.95
N LEU A 31 -29.33 -52.69 -12.91
CA LEU A 31 -28.89 -52.24 -14.25
C LEU A 31 -29.12 -50.74 -14.52
N LEU A 32 -29.79 -50.01 -13.62
CA LEU A 32 -29.99 -48.55 -13.74
C LEU A 32 -29.01 -47.68 -12.92
N GLU A 33 -28.09 -48.27 -12.15
CA GLU A 33 -26.96 -47.53 -11.53
C GLU A 33 -25.76 -47.32 -12.48
N ARG A 34 -25.82 -47.84 -13.71
CA ARG A 34 -24.78 -47.60 -14.72
C ARG A 34 -25.11 -46.39 -15.59
N ARG A 35 -24.34 -45.30 -15.36
CA ARG A 35 -24.16 -44.06 -16.17
C ARG A 35 -24.89 -42.81 -15.69
N ALA A 36 -24.68 -42.42 -14.43
CA ALA A 36 -24.32 -41.03 -14.19
C ALA A 36 -22.79 -40.96 -14.26
N THR A 37 -22.23 -40.78 -15.45
CA THR A 37 -20.79 -40.45 -15.58
C THR A 37 -20.52 -39.20 -14.75
N SER A 38 -19.53 -39.29 -13.86
CA SER A 38 -19.17 -38.18 -12.98
C SER A 38 -18.81 -36.93 -13.81
N ARG A 39 -18.95 -35.73 -13.23
CA ARG A 39 -18.85 -34.48 -14.00
C ARG A 39 -17.46 -34.31 -14.60
N LEU A 40 -16.43 -34.60 -13.81
CA LEU A 40 -15.05 -34.63 -14.30
C LEU A 40 -14.89 -35.69 -15.40
N SER A 41 -15.45 -36.89 -15.25
CA SER A 41 -15.35 -37.94 -16.28
C SER A 41 -15.90 -37.47 -17.63
N ARG A 42 -17.01 -36.72 -17.65
CA ARG A 42 -17.57 -36.15 -18.88
C ARG A 42 -16.65 -35.09 -19.47
N THR A 43 -16.12 -34.17 -18.66
CA THR A 43 -15.17 -33.14 -19.09
C THR A 43 -13.91 -33.79 -19.70
N LEU A 44 -13.33 -34.78 -19.03
CA LEU A 44 -12.17 -35.52 -19.52
C LEU A 44 -12.45 -36.30 -20.79
N GLU A 45 -13.64 -36.87 -20.94
CA GLU A 45 -14.02 -37.59 -22.14
C GLU A 45 -14.12 -36.65 -23.36
N MET A 46 -14.69 -35.46 -23.19
CA MET A 46 -14.74 -34.42 -24.25
C MET A 46 -13.32 -33.98 -24.66
N ILE A 47 -12.43 -33.77 -23.68
CA ILE A 47 -11.03 -33.40 -23.92
C ILE A 47 -10.28 -34.54 -24.64
N ARG A 48 -10.41 -35.78 -24.17
CA ARG A 48 -9.72 -36.96 -24.75
C ARG A 48 -10.16 -37.26 -26.18
N ARG A 49 -11.43 -37.02 -26.50
CA ARG A 49 -11.98 -37.18 -27.84
C ARG A 49 -11.58 -36.04 -28.79
N GLY A 50 -10.92 -35.00 -28.28
CA GLY A 50 -10.55 -33.82 -29.05
C GLY A 50 -11.73 -32.95 -29.45
N GLU A 51 -12.88 -33.10 -28.79
CA GLU A 51 -14.08 -32.28 -29.02
C GLU A 51 -13.87 -30.85 -28.52
N VAL A 52 -13.07 -30.69 -27.46
CA VAL A 52 -12.67 -29.40 -26.87
C VAL A 52 -11.20 -29.45 -26.44
N ILE A 53 -10.51 -28.32 -26.49
CA ILE A 53 -9.16 -28.16 -25.92
C ILE A 53 -9.33 -27.90 -24.42
N ASP A 54 -8.50 -28.54 -23.58
CA ASP A 54 -8.53 -28.26 -22.14
C ASP A 54 -8.20 -26.78 -21.88
N PRO A 55 -9.14 -25.99 -21.31
CA PRO A 55 -8.92 -24.58 -21.05
C PRO A 55 -7.90 -24.36 -19.92
N VAL A 56 -7.60 -25.37 -19.10
CA VAL A 56 -6.57 -25.30 -18.05
C VAL A 56 -5.20 -25.60 -18.67
N GLU A 57 -4.27 -24.65 -18.52
CA GLU A 57 -2.88 -24.79 -18.93
C GLU A 57 -2.06 -25.54 -17.87
N SER A 58 -2.21 -25.16 -16.60
CA SER A 58 -1.58 -25.85 -15.48
C SER A 58 -2.33 -25.62 -14.15
N LEU A 59 -2.14 -26.55 -13.22
CA LEU A 59 -2.45 -26.39 -11.80
C LEU A 59 -1.13 -26.27 -11.04
N GLU A 60 -1.01 -25.29 -10.17
CA GLU A 60 0.23 -25.00 -9.42
C GLU A 60 -0.04 -24.79 -7.94
N MET A 61 0.93 -25.17 -7.09
CA MET A 61 0.92 -24.82 -5.69
C MET A 61 1.65 -23.49 -5.48
N MET A 62 0.93 -22.49 -4.98
CA MET A 62 1.49 -21.18 -4.62
C MET A 62 1.99 -21.20 -3.18
N TYR A 63 1.20 -21.72 -2.25
CA TYR A 63 1.59 -21.88 -0.85
C TYR A 63 1.14 -23.24 -0.29
N PRO A 64 1.96 -23.89 0.57
CA PRO A 64 3.32 -23.51 0.96
C PRO A 64 4.30 -23.54 -0.22
N VAL A 65 5.46 -22.89 -0.08
CA VAL A 65 6.51 -22.95 -1.10
C VAL A 65 7.36 -24.19 -0.88
N ASN A 66 7.84 -24.81 -1.95
CA ASN A 66 8.73 -25.96 -1.80
C ASN A 66 9.98 -25.61 -0.96
N GLY A 67 10.19 -26.37 0.11
CA GLY A 67 11.24 -26.18 1.11
C GLY A 67 10.90 -25.23 2.26
N SER A 68 9.67 -24.68 2.33
CA SER A 68 9.33 -23.71 3.38
C SER A 68 9.19 -24.34 4.76
N VAL A 69 9.34 -23.49 5.78
CA VAL A 69 9.00 -23.78 7.17
C VAL A 69 7.71 -23.03 7.47
N GLU A 70 6.70 -23.75 7.97
CA GLU A 70 5.37 -23.25 8.27
C GLU A 70 5.05 -23.49 9.75
N HIS A 71 4.10 -22.74 10.27
CA HIS A 71 3.48 -22.99 11.57
C HIS A 71 1.96 -23.01 11.42
N PHE A 72 1.25 -23.51 12.44
CA PHE A 72 -0.20 -23.62 12.35
C PHE A 72 -0.89 -22.24 12.47
N PRO A 73 -1.95 -21.95 11.68
CA PRO A 73 -2.49 -22.77 10.59
C PRO A 73 -1.73 -22.62 9.26
N VAL A 74 -1.48 -23.75 8.60
CA VAL A 74 -0.86 -23.76 7.27
C VAL A 74 -1.89 -23.34 6.22
N GLN A 75 -1.54 -22.35 5.40
CA GLN A 75 -2.38 -21.87 4.32
C GLN A 75 -2.06 -22.62 3.02
N LEU A 76 -3.01 -23.37 2.49
CA LEU A 76 -2.89 -23.99 1.17
C LEU A 76 -3.47 -23.06 0.11
N THR A 77 -2.71 -22.77 -0.95
CA THR A 77 -3.13 -21.86 -2.02
C THR A 77 -2.75 -22.46 -3.37
N PRO A 78 -3.69 -23.13 -4.06
CA PRO A 78 -3.49 -23.56 -5.44
C PRO A 78 -3.79 -22.41 -6.43
N ARG A 79 -3.20 -22.48 -7.62
CA ARG A 79 -3.52 -21.61 -8.75
C ARG A 79 -3.86 -22.44 -9.97
N VAL A 80 -4.95 -22.06 -10.62
CA VAL A 80 -5.34 -22.60 -11.92
C VAL A 80 -4.95 -21.59 -12.98
N ASN A 81 -3.98 -21.94 -13.82
CA ASN A 81 -3.61 -21.12 -14.96
C ASN A 81 -4.51 -21.51 -16.13
N VAL A 82 -5.33 -20.56 -16.59
CA VAL A 82 -6.29 -20.76 -17.69
C VAL A 82 -5.71 -20.13 -18.96
N ARG A 83 -5.86 -20.84 -20.08
CA ARG A 83 -5.41 -20.36 -21.39
C ARG A 83 -6.06 -19.02 -21.72
N ALA A 84 -5.29 -18.13 -22.34
CA ALA A 84 -5.77 -16.81 -22.71
C ALA A 84 -7.02 -16.91 -23.62
N GLY A 85 -8.10 -16.23 -23.23
CA GLY A 85 -9.37 -16.23 -23.94
C GLY A 85 -10.33 -17.38 -23.58
N GLU A 86 -9.89 -18.36 -22.79
CA GLU A 86 -10.67 -19.58 -22.51
C GLU A 86 -11.39 -19.55 -21.14
N THR A 87 -11.54 -18.38 -20.53
CA THR A 87 -12.18 -18.25 -19.20
C THR A 87 -13.62 -18.72 -19.21
N GLU A 88 -14.38 -18.46 -20.28
CA GLU A 88 -15.78 -18.90 -20.39
C GLU A 88 -15.87 -20.43 -20.48
N LEU A 89 -15.02 -21.05 -21.32
CA LEU A 89 -14.93 -22.50 -21.45
C LEU A 89 -14.46 -23.16 -20.15
N PHE A 90 -13.50 -22.55 -19.43
CA PHE A 90 -13.08 -22.99 -18.11
C PHE A 90 -14.26 -23.00 -17.13
N MET A 91 -15.04 -21.92 -17.08
CA MET A 91 -16.22 -21.84 -16.21
C MET A 91 -17.32 -22.83 -16.64
N GLU A 92 -17.42 -23.20 -17.91
CA GLU A 92 -18.36 -24.23 -18.35
C GLU A 92 -17.93 -25.64 -17.91
N LEU A 93 -16.65 -25.98 -18.16
CA LEU A 93 -16.14 -27.33 -18.00
C LEU A 93 -15.73 -27.68 -16.56
N TYR A 94 -15.26 -26.70 -15.78
CA TYR A 94 -14.70 -26.89 -14.44
C TYR A 94 -15.62 -26.41 -13.31
N ASN A 95 -16.76 -25.77 -13.62
CA ASN A 95 -17.68 -25.30 -12.58
C ASN A 95 -18.26 -26.46 -11.74
N GLY A 96 -18.15 -26.31 -10.42
CA GLY A 96 -18.57 -27.32 -9.44
C GLY A 96 -17.57 -28.45 -9.24
N LEU A 97 -16.42 -28.45 -9.91
CA LEU A 97 -15.29 -29.31 -9.54
C LEU A 97 -14.60 -28.76 -8.28
N SER A 98 -13.88 -29.64 -7.60
CA SER A 98 -13.12 -29.31 -6.39
C SER A 98 -11.63 -29.54 -6.62
N ILE A 99 -10.81 -28.75 -5.94
CA ILE A 99 -9.38 -28.98 -5.82
C ILE A 99 -9.16 -29.81 -4.55
N CYS A 100 -8.57 -30.98 -4.74
CA CYS A 100 -8.23 -31.93 -3.68
C CYS A 100 -6.73 -31.93 -3.46
N PHE A 101 -6.31 -32.45 -2.31
CA PHE A 101 -4.90 -32.50 -1.95
C PHE A 101 -4.51 -33.89 -1.42
N ASP A 102 -3.40 -34.42 -1.89
CA ASP A 102 -2.74 -35.58 -1.28
C ASP A 102 -1.54 -35.08 -0.48
N MET A 103 -1.44 -35.50 0.78
CA MET A 103 -0.40 -35.10 1.73
C MET A 103 0.19 -36.33 2.45
N SER A 104 1.46 -36.64 2.23
CA SER A 104 2.22 -37.69 2.94
C SER A 104 1.43 -38.98 3.25
N ASN A 105 0.81 -39.58 2.22
CA ASN A 105 -0.04 -40.78 2.27
C ASN A 105 -1.45 -40.61 2.88
N MET A 106 -1.90 -39.38 3.09
CA MET A 106 -3.28 -39.05 3.46
C MET A 106 -3.90 -38.15 2.41
N THR A 107 -5.15 -38.43 2.03
CA THR A 107 -5.93 -37.53 1.19
C THR A 107 -6.67 -36.54 2.10
N LEU A 108 -6.46 -35.24 1.86
CA LEU A 108 -7.14 -34.16 2.56
C LEU A 108 -8.53 -33.94 1.95
N PRO A 109 -9.48 -33.34 2.70
CA PRO A 109 -10.75 -32.89 2.15
C PRO A 109 -10.54 -31.99 0.93
N CYS A 110 -11.45 -32.05 -0.03
CA CYS A 110 -11.38 -31.20 -1.20
C CYS A 110 -12.13 -29.88 -0.98
N PHE A 111 -11.69 -28.84 -1.68
CA PHE A 111 -12.22 -27.50 -1.53
C PHE A 111 -12.77 -27.00 -2.86
N LYS A 112 -13.84 -26.21 -2.79
CA LYS A 112 -14.44 -25.64 -3.98
C LYS A 112 -13.49 -24.63 -4.60
N LEU A 113 -13.51 -24.60 -5.93
CA LEU A 113 -12.73 -23.68 -6.75
C LEU A 113 -12.91 -22.20 -6.39
N ASP A 114 -13.99 -21.80 -5.72
CA ASP A 114 -14.23 -20.39 -5.42
C ASP A 114 -13.41 -19.87 -4.22
N GLU A 115 -12.86 -20.75 -3.38
CA GLU A 115 -12.09 -20.33 -2.22
C GLU A 115 -10.67 -19.87 -2.60
N PRO A 116 -10.20 -18.71 -2.09
CA PRO A 116 -8.88 -18.17 -2.44
C PRO A 116 -7.73 -18.91 -1.74
N TRP A 117 -8.02 -19.54 -0.61
CA TRP A 117 -7.09 -20.38 0.13
C TRP A 117 -7.86 -21.29 1.07
N VAL A 118 -7.17 -22.30 1.55
CA VAL A 118 -7.72 -23.35 2.39
C VAL A 118 -6.93 -23.43 3.68
N LYS A 119 -7.62 -23.49 4.82
CA LYS A 119 -6.99 -23.73 6.11
C LYS A 119 -6.60 -25.21 6.21
N GLY A 120 -5.31 -25.49 6.31
CA GLY A 120 -4.80 -26.80 6.66
C GLY A 120 -5.31 -27.23 8.05
N GLY A 121 -5.42 -28.54 8.26
CA GLY A 121 -5.79 -29.10 9.57
C GLY A 121 -4.73 -28.83 10.63
N ASP A 122 -5.04 -29.12 11.90
CA ASP A 122 -4.09 -29.15 13.02
C ASP A 122 -3.07 -30.29 12.80
N TRP A 123 -2.16 -30.10 11.85
CA TRP A 123 -1.15 -31.10 11.52
C TRP A 123 -0.02 -31.09 12.55
N PRO A 124 0.42 -32.26 13.02
CA PRO A 124 1.52 -32.33 13.96
C PRO A 124 2.81 -31.79 13.34
N VAL A 125 3.76 -31.42 14.20
CA VAL A 125 5.11 -31.04 13.77
C VAL A 125 5.73 -32.17 12.94
N GLY A 126 6.30 -31.83 11.78
CA GLY A 126 6.86 -32.83 10.88
C GLY A 126 7.12 -32.30 9.47
N HIS A 127 7.59 -33.21 8.60
CA HIS A 127 7.82 -32.93 7.19
C HIS A 127 6.69 -33.51 6.34
N TYR A 128 6.17 -32.70 5.43
CA TYR A 128 5.03 -33.05 4.59
C TYR A 128 5.38 -32.90 3.12
N THR A 129 4.85 -33.79 2.29
CA THR A 129 4.85 -33.64 0.83
C THR A 129 3.41 -33.52 0.36
N LEU A 130 3.11 -32.50 -0.44
CA LEU A 130 1.77 -32.13 -0.87
C LEU A 130 1.67 -32.05 -2.41
N GLN A 131 0.56 -32.54 -2.95
CA GLN A 131 0.14 -32.33 -4.34
C GLN A 131 -1.33 -31.91 -4.37
N ALA A 132 -1.68 -30.98 -5.26
CA ALA A 132 -3.07 -30.66 -5.56
C ALA A 132 -3.51 -31.29 -6.89
N TYR A 133 -4.80 -31.54 -7.05
CA TYR A 133 -5.39 -32.06 -8.30
C TYR A 133 -6.89 -31.77 -8.35
N PHE A 134 -7.50 -31.89 -9.53
CA PHE A 134 -8.95 -31.84 -9.69
C PHE A 134 -9.58 -33.23 -9.51
N SER A 135 -10.70 -33.30 -8.79
CA SER A 135 -11.52 -34.52 -8.68
C SER A 135 -12.99 -34.18 -8.42
N ASP A 136 -13.89 -35.11 -8.80
CA ASP A 136 -15.24 -35.17 -8.25
C ASP A 136 -15.19 -35.57 -6.76
N ILE A 137 -16.19 -35.13 -6.00
CA ILE A 137 -16.30 -35.38 -4.55
C ILE A 137 -17.58 -36.11 -4.18
N ASP A 138 -17.54 -36.94 -3.13
CA ASP A 138 -18.75 -37.50 -2.51
C ASP A 138 -19.47 -36.46 -1.63
N ARG A 139 -20.57 -36.88 -0.99
CA ARG A 139 -21.33 -36.04 -0.04
C ARG A 139 -20.53 -35.62 1.20
N ASN A 140 -19.43 -36.30 1.49
CA ASN A 140 -18.56 -36.05 2.63
C ASN A 140 -17.32 -35.21 2.24
N GLY A 141 -17.19 -34.81 0.97
CA GLY A 141 -16.08 -34.01 0.46
C GLY A 141 -14.82 -34.81 0.12
N ASN A 142 -14.90 -36.14 0.07
CA ASN A 142 -13.78 -37.00 -0.32
C ASN A 142 -13.73 -37.18 -1.84
N PRO A 143 -12.54 -37.25 -2.45
CA PRO A 143 -12.41 -37.49 -3.88
C PRO A 143 -12.87 -38.91 -4.24
N THR A 144 -13.68 -39.04 -5.29
CA THR A 144 -14.28 -40.32 -5.72
C THR A 144 -13.85 -40.77 -7.12
N GLY A 145 -13.07 -39.97 -7.84
CA GLY A 145 -12.76 -40.18 -9.25
C GLY A 145 -11.28 -40.14 -9.60
N GLU A 146 -11.01 -39.96 -10.89
CA GLU A 146 -9.65 -39.78 -11.43
C GLU A 146 -9.03 -38.47 -10.94
N ARG A 147 -7.72 -38.50 -10.65
CA ARG A 147 -6.93 -37.31 -10.32
C ARG A 147 -6.54 -36.60 -11.61
N HIS A 148 -7.19 -35.49 -11.92
CA HIS A 148 -6.89 -34.72 -13.13
C HIS A 148 -5.92 -33.57 -12.83
N LEU A 149 -4.94 -33.38 -13.73
CA LEU A 149 -3.90 -32.34 -13.65
C LEU A 149 -3.24 -32.22 -12.26
N PRO A 150 -2.59 -33.28 -11.75
CA PRO A 150 -1.87 -33.19 -10.49
C PRO A 150 -0.70 -32.20 -10.59
N THR A 151 -0.49 -31.41 -9.54
CA THR A 151 0.68 -30.52 -9.43
C THR A 151 1.96 -31.33 -9.26
N LEU A 152 3.11 -30.69 -9.49
CA LEU A 152 4.37 -31.22 -8.97
C LEU A 152 4.31 -31.32 -7.44
N PRO A 153 4.91 -32.37 -6.82
CA PRO A 153 4.97 -32.48 -5.37
C PRO A 153 5.85 -31.38 -4.79
N ILE A 154 5.37 -30.74 -3.74
CA ILE A 154 6.15 -29.81 -2.92
C ILE A 154 6.37 -30.40 -1.53
N SER A 155 7.51 -30.13 -0.93
CA SER A 155 7.83 -30.54 0.43
C SER A 155 7.94 -29.31 1.34
N PHE A 156 7.45 -29.39 2.58
CA PHE A 156 7.56 -28.32 3.57
C PHE A 156 7.59 -28.90 4.98
N SER A 157 7.94 -28.08 5.97
CA SER A 157 8.03 -28.50 7.37
C SER A 157 7.06 -27.71 8.22
N VAL A 158 6.32 -28.37 9.11
CA VAL A 158 5.48 -27.71 10.12
C VAL A 158 6.21 -27.77 11.45
N VAL A 159 6.37 -26.62 12.12
CA VAL A 159 7.04 -26.50 13.43
C VAL A 159 6.11 -25.89 14.48
N THR A 160 6.51 -25.93 15.76
CA THR A 160 5.78 -25.24 16.84
C THR A 160 5.90 -23.72 16.70
N ASP A 161 4.94 -22.98 17.27
CA ASP A 161 4.99 -21.51 17.28
C ASP A 161 6.28 -20.96 17.92
N ASP A 162 6.78 -21.60 18.98
CA ASP A 162 8.03 -21.19 19.64
C ASP A 162 9.26 -21.40 18.74
N ALA A 163 9.34 -22.56 18.07
CA ALA A 163 10.42 -22.85 17.13
C ALA A 163 10.36 -21.90 15.92
N TYR A 164 9.14 -21.60 15.47
CA TYR A 164 8.89 -20.65 14.40
C TYR A 164 9.28 -19.22 14.77
N ALA A 165 8.94 -18.78 15.99
CA ALA A 165 9.33 -17.49 16.52
C ALA A 165 10.85 -17.37 16.67
N ALA A 166 11.52 -18.42 17.15
CA ALA A 166 12.98 -18.49 17.23
C ALA A 166 13.62 -18.40 15.83
N PHE A 167 13.11 -19.14 14.86
CA PHE A 167 13.55 -19.06 13.46
C PHE A 167 13.41 -17.64 12.89
N THR A 168 12.28 -16.99 13.13
CA THR A 168 12.02 -15.61 12.71
C THR A 168 12.94 -14.61 13.39
N ALA A 169 13.15 -14.76 14.70
CA ALA A 169 14.04 -13.90 15.48
C ALA A 169 15.49 -14.00 14.96
N GLU A 170 15.97 -15.21 14.69
CA GLU A 170 17.31 -15.43 14.14
C GLU A 170 17.45 -14.86 12.72
N PHE A 171 16.43 -15.04 11.87
CA PHE A 171 16.40 -14.44 10.53
C PHE A 171 16.55 -12.92 10.58
N MET A 172 15.83 -12.27 11.50
CA MET A 172 15.89 -10.82 11.72
C MET A 172 17.25 -10.40 12.30
N HIS A 173 17.74 -11.12 13.31
CA HIS A 173 18.98 -10.83 14.03
C HIS A 173 20.21 -10.91 13.11
N THR A 174 20.31 -11.95 12.28
CA THR A 174 21.44 -12.15 11.36
C THR A 174 21.54 -11.09 10.26
N ARG A 175 20.42 -10.46 9.89
CA ARG A 175 20.35 -9.46 8.81
C ARG A 175 20.39 -8.02 9.31
N GLN A 176 19.92 -7.78 10.53
CA GLN A 176 19.87 -6.45 11.13
C GLN A 176 21.19 -5.66 11.08
N PRO A 177 22.39 -6.25 11.27
CA PRO A 177 23.65 -5.53 11.18
C PRO A 177 23.95 -4.89 9.82
N LYS A 178 23.33 -5.38 8.74
CA LYS A 178 23.48 -4.80 7.39
C LYS A 178 22.76 -3.45 7.25
N TYR A 179 21.81 -3.17 8.13
CA TYR A 179 20.92 -2.03 8.01
C TYR A 179 21.19 -0.97 9.07
N ARG A 180 20.77 0.26 8.79
CA ARG A 180 20.95 1.39 9.70
C ARG A 180 20.34 1.08 11.06
N VAL A 181 21.07 1.38 12.14
CA VAL A 181 20.54 1.31 13.50
C VAL A 181 19.23 2.11 13.59
N GLY A 182 18.19 1.48 14.11
CA GLY A 182 16.85 2.08 14.18
C GLY A 182 16.14 2.20 12.82
N TYR A 183 16.40 1.31 11.86
CA TYR A 183 15.67 1.30 10.57
C TYR A 183 14.14 1.17 10.71
N ASN A 184 13.67 0.62 11.84
CA ASN A 184 12.25 0.44 12.16
C ASN A 184 11.75 1.40 13.26
N ILE A 185 12.44 2.52 13.47
CA ILE A 185 12.06 3.54 14.45
C ILE A 185 10.73 4.22 14.06
N SER A 186 9.96 4.69 15.06
CA SER A 186 8.77 5.50 14.80
C SER A 186 9.13 6.91 14.29
N LEU A 187 8.18 7.59 13.64
CA LEU A 187 8.36 8.97 13.18
C LEU A 187 8.71 9.92 14.34
N VAL A 188 8.01 9.81 15.46
CA VAL A 188 8.19 10.68 16.63
C VAL A 188 9.54 10.42 17.31
N ASP A 189 9.96 9.16 17.40
CA ASP A 189 11.25 8.80 17.98
C ASP A 189 12.41 9.25 17.06
N TRP A 190 12.26 9.11 15.74
CA TRP A 190 13.22 9.63 14.78
C TRP A 190 13.40 11.14 14.92
N ALA A 191 12.29 11.89 14.97
CA ALA A 191 12.32 13.34 15.12
C ALA A 191 12.97 13.75 16.44
N SER A 192 12.60 13.08 17.53
CA SER A 192 13.19 13.29 18.85
C SER A 192 14.70 13.03 18.86
N GLN A 193 15.17 11.99 18.15
CA GLN A 193 16.60 11.72 18.00
C GLN A 193 17.31 12.82 17.21
N GLN A 194 16.73 13.32 16.11
CA GLN A 194 17.34 14.41 15.33
C GLN A 194 17.47 15.69 16.16
N GLN A 195 16.43 16.03 16.91
CA GLN A 195 16.39 17.22 17.78
C GLN A 195 17.39 17.14 18.93
N LYS A 196 17.58 15.94 19.51
CA LYS A 196 18.56 15.72 20.58
C LYS A 196 20.01 15.73 20.07
N GLN A 197 20.25 15.07 18.94
CA GLN A 197 21.61 14.85 18.44
C GLN A 197 22.14 16.04 17.63
N ARG A 198 21.27 16.86 17.03
CA ARG A 198 21.62 18.06 16.24
C ARG A 198 22.77 17.82 15.25
N ARG A 199 22.73 16.70 14.51
CA ARG A 199 23.82 16.30 13.60
C ARG A 199 24.03 17.33 12.48
N GLY A 200 25.28 17.57 12.09
CA GLY A 200 25.60 18.51 11.00
C GLY A 200 24.90 18.21 9.67
N GLU A 201 24.70 16.92 9.35
CA GLU A 201 24.00 16.49 8.13
C GLU A 201 22.54 16.96 8.09
N ILE A 202 21.80 16.83 9.21
CA ILE A 202 20.39 17.24 9.25
C ILE A 202 20.27 18.75 9.15
N LEU A 203 21.13 19.49 9.86
CA LEU A 203 21.16 20.95 9.83
C LEU A 203 21.50 21.46 8.42
N SER A 204 22.46 20.85 7.73
CA SER A 204 22.80 21.19 6.34
C SER A 204 21.61 21.04 5.39
N ARG A 205 20.84 19.95 5.51
CA ARG A 205 19.59 19.77 4.73
C ARG A 205 18.55 20.86 5.05
N LEU A 206 18.41 21.23 6.32
CA LEU A 206 17.43 22.23 6.75
C LEU A 206 17.78 23.68 6.35
N LYS A 207 19.06 23.97 6.08
CA LYS A 207 19.52 25.29 5.57
C LYS A 207 19.04 25.61 4.14
N GLN A 208 18.66 24.60 3.37
CA GLN A 208 18.36 24.79 1.94
C GLN A 208 16.92 25.31 1.77
N ASP A 209 16.74 26.35 0.98
CA ASP A 209 15.43 26.78 0.47
C ASP A 209 15.16 26.13 -0.88
N HIS A 210 14.78 24.86 -0.86
CA HIS A 210 14.08 24.32 -2.03
C HIS A 210 12.60 24.35 -1.73
N VAL A 211 11.90 25.17 -2.50
CA VAL A 211 10.46 25.35 -2.47
C VAL A 211 9.79 24.00 -2.70
N SER A 212 9.00 23.53 -1.72
CA SER A 212 8.04 22.46 -1.95
C SER A 212 7.19 22.84 -3.16
N PRO A 213 7.02 21.96 -4.17
CA PRO A 213 6.31 22.26 -5.43
C PRO A 213 4.90 22.87 -5.29
N LEU A 214 4.30 22.76 -4.10
CA LEU A 214 2.96 23.25 -3.78
C LEU A 214 2.90 24.72 -3.35
N LEU A 215 4.02 25.33 -2.97
CA LEU A 215 4.07 26.72 -2.48
C LEU A 215 4.48 27.74 -3.55
N SER A 216 4.87 27.31 -4.75
CA SER A 216 5.07 28.26 -5.85
C SER A 216 3.72 28.74 -6.36
N LYS A 217 3.21 29.85 -5.79
CA LYS A 217 2.38 30.77 -6.56
C LYS A 217 3.10 31.00 -7.89
N VAL A 218 2.38 30.80 -8.98
CA VAL A 218 2.77 31.02 -10.38
C VAL A 218 3.85 32.11 -10.49
N GLY A 219 5.10 31.70 -10.73
CA GLY A 219 6.24 32.62 -10.78
C GLY A 219 7.51 31.90 -11.21
N HIS A 220 8.02 32.30 -12.39
CA HIS A 220 9.28 31.94 -13.05
C HIS A 220 10.36 31.22 -12.21
N GLY A 221 10.87 30.06 -12.69
CA GLY A 221 12.20 29.61 -12.25
C GLY A 221 12.61 28.13 -12.36
N MET A 222 11.78 27.19 -12.82
CA MET A 222 12.22 25.80 -13.08
C MET A 222 11.69 25.35 -14.44
N ARG A 223 12.43 25.71 -15.51
CA ARG A 223 12.01 25.49 -16.91
C ARG A 223 12.75 24.35 -17.63
N ALA A 224 13.76 23.71 -17.05
CA ALA A 224 14.57 22.73 -17.79
C ALA A 224 14.28 21.24 -17.45
N ASP A 225 14.10 20.86 -16.19
CA ASP A 225 14.05 19.42 -15.82
C ASP A 225 12.68 18.74 -15.99
N LYS A 226 11.64 19.46 -16.44
CA LYS A 226 10.26 18.93 -16.45
C LYS A 226 9.85 18.28 -17.77
N GLU A 227 10.54 18.51 -18.89
CA GLU A 227 10.09 18.02 -20.21
C GLU A 227 10.45 16.54 -20.47
N ASP A 228 11.43 15.99 -19.74
CA ASP A 228 11.91 14.61 -19.91
C ASP A 228 11.33 13.59 -18.90
N LEU A 229 10.41 14.01 -18.02
CA LEU A 229 9.81 13.11 -17.03
C LEU A 229 8.95 12.05 -17.74
N VAL A 230 9.29 10.78 -17.58
CA VAL A 230 8.53 9.68 -18.19
C VAL A 230 7.51 9.13 -17.21
N LEU A 231 7.93 8.91 -15.95
CA LEU A 231 7.10 8.26 -14.93
C LEU A 231 7.06 9.08 -13.63
N LEU A 232 5.86 9.43 -13.19
CA LEU A 232 5.61 9.95 -11.84
C LEU A 232 5.00 8.84 -10.98
N ILE A 233 5.59 8.55 -9.82
CA ILE A 233 5.13 7.54 -8.88
C ILE A 233 4.58 8.23 -7.62
N GLY A 234 3.29 8.03 -7.35
CA GLY A 234 2.64 8.40 -6.10
C GLY A 234 2.54 7.21 -5.16
N VAL A 235 3.28 7.25 -4.06
CA VAL A 235 3.30 6.19 -3.04
C VAL A 235 2.31 6.54 -1.94
N LYS A 236 1.16 5.89 -1.92
CA LYS A 236 0.18 5.97 -0.83
C LYS A 236 0.83 5.50 0.47
N THR A 237 0.70 6.30 1.52
CA THR A 237 1.31 5.99 2.83
C THR A 237 0.42 6.45 3.97
N ALA A 238 0.48 5.73 5.09
CA ALA A 238 -0.03 6.19 6.37
C ALA A 238 1.03 7.07 7.04
N VAL A 239 0.74 8.36 7.19
CA VAL A 239 1.65 9.41 7.69
C VAL A 239 2.23 9.02 9.04
N ARG A 240 1.39 8.56 9.96
CA ARG A 240 1.77 8.26 11.34
C ARG A 240 2.52 6.93 11.49
N THR A 241 2.02 5.86 10.89
CA THR A 241 2.46 4.49 11.21
C THR A 241 3.53 3.95 10.27
N ASN A 242 3.58 4.42 9.02
CA ASN A 242 4.40 3.80 7.97
C ASN A 242 5.71 4.54 7.70
N PHE A 243 6.23 5.28 8.68
CA PHE A 243 7.52 5.97 8.54
C PHE A 243 8.67 5.02 8.18
N ALA A 244 8.73 3.83 8.79
CA ALA A 244 9.75 2.83 8.49
C ALA A 244 9.71 2.32 7.04
N LEU A 245 8.50 2.19 6.46
CA LEU A 245 8.31 1.85 5.05
C LEU A 245 8.79 2.99 4.13
N ARG A 246 8.43 4.24 4.44
CA ARG A 246 8.93 5.40 3.70
C ARG A 246 10.45 5.48 3.73
N GLN A 247 11.08 5.25 4.88
CA GLN A 247 12.54 5.18 4.99
C GLN A 247 13.12 4.03 4.17
N ALA A 248 12.50 2.85 4.19
CA ALA A 248 12.93 1.72 3.38
C ALA A 248 12.93 2.06 1.88
N ILE A 249 11.86 2.70 1.39
CA ILE A 249 11.75 3.13 -0.01
C ILE A 249 12.84 4.17 -0.35
N ARG A 250 13.05 5.18 0.50
CA ARG A 250 14.10 6.22 0.32
C ARG A 250 15.52 5.64 0.31
N GLU A 251 15.75 4.59 1.09
CA GLU A 251 17.05 3.91 1.19
C GLU A 251 17.28 2.89 0.08
N THR A 252 16.24 2.54 -0.69
CA THR A 252 16.29 1.47 -1.70
C THR A 252 15.95 2.00 -3.09
N TRP A 253 14.83 1.56 -3.67
CA TRP A 253 14.48 1.79 -5.06
C TRP A 253 14.14 3.24 -5.41
N ALA A 254 13.79 4.07 -4.41
CA ALA A 254 13.58 5.51 -4.59
C ALA A 254 14.76 6.36 -4.11
N SER A 255 15.91 5.74 -3.81
CA SER A 255 17.12 6.48 -3.44
C SER A 255 17.60 7.35 -4.60
N LYS A 256 18.19 8.52 -4.29
CA LYS A 256 18.74 9.44 -5.30
C LYS A 256 19.80 8.80 -6.20
N VAL A 257 20.47 7.75 -5.71
CA VAL A 257 21.52 7.03 -6.43
C VAL A 257 20.93 6.03 -7.42
N THR A 258 19.83 5.36 -7.05
CA THR A 258 19.24 4.29 -7.87
C THR A 258 18.14 4.79 -8.79
N LEU A 259 17.42 5.84 -8.40
CA LEU A 259 16.24 6.31 -9.11
C LEU A 259 16.66 6.91 -10.47
N PRO A 260 16.09 6.44 -11.60
CA PRO A 260 16.38 7.01 -12.91
C PRO A 260 15.97 8.51 -12.98
N PRO A 261 16.71 9.35 -13.72
CA PRO A 261 16.48 10.80 -13.75
C PRO A 261 15.11 11.20 -14.31
N ASP A 262 14.53 10.36 -15.16
CA ASP A 262 13.21 10.50 -15.78
C ASP A 262 12.08 9.86 -14.95
N VAL A 263 12.35 9.53 -13.69
CA VAL A 263 11.37 9.05 -12.72
C VAL A 263 11.34 10.00 -11.52
N LYS A 264 10.13 10.34 -11.07
CA LYS A 264 9.91 11.11 -9.84
C LYS A 264 9.03 10.31 -8.88
N VAL A 265 9.42 10.26 -7.61
CA VAL A 265 8.65 9.60 -6.54
C VAL A 265 8.18 10.64 -5.53
N LEU A 266 6.91 10.56 -5.13
CA LEU A 266 6.31 11.35 -4.06
C LEU A 266 5.48 10.45 -3.14
N PHE A 267 5.60 10.62 -1.84
CA PHE A 267 4.74 10.02 -0.83
C PHE A 267 3.44 10.82 -0.68
N VAL A 268 2.32 10.11 -0.64
CA VAL A 268 0.96 10.65 -0.62
C VAL A 268 0.31 10.29 0.71
N GLY A 269 0.38 11.22 1.67
CA GLY A 269 -0.05 11.02 3.05
C GLY A 269 -1.42 11.58 3.40
N CYS A 270 -1.86 12.68 2.78
CA CYS A 270 -3.04 13.46 3.20
C CYS A 270 -2.93 14.04 4.63
N ARG A 271 -4.01 14.63 5.16
CA ARG A 271 -4.05 15.17 6.52
C ARG A 271 -4.06 14.05 7.56
N ALA A 272 -3.04 14.01 8.41
CA ALA A 272 -2.93 12.99 9.46
C ALA A 272 -4.12 13.01 10.42
N SER A 273 -4.58 11.81 10.83
CA SER A 273 -5.67 11.61 11.78
C SER A 273 -5.19 10.98 13.09
N VAL A 274 -5.96 11.17 14.16
CA VAL A 274 -5.75 10.58 15.50
C VAL A 274 -7.02 9.91 15.99
N ASN A 275 -6.89 8.86 16.79
CA ASN A 275 -8.04 8.11 17.29
C ASN A 275 -8.84 8.97 18.28
N ALA A 276 -10.17 9.05 18.12
CA ALA A 276 -11.05 9.80 19.00
C ALA A 276 -11.33 9.10 20.34
N SER A 277 -11.13 7.78 20.41
CA SER A 277 -11.49 6.93 21.54
C SER A 277 -10.48 6.89 22.70
N ASP A 278 -9.44 7.73 22.68
CA ASP A 278 -8.56 7.92 23.85
C ASP A 278 -9.22 8.80 24.96
N GLY A 279 -10.50 9.16 24.78
CA GLY A 279 -11.24 10.07 25.66
C GLY A 279 -11.76 9.47 26.96
N SER A 280 -11.67 8.15 27.20
CA SER A 280 -12.05 7.57 28.49
C SER A 280 -10.82 7.39 29.39
N LYS A 281 -10.53 8.43 30.18
CA LYS A 281 -9.48 8.51 31.23
C LYS A 281 -8.03 8.80 30.79
N VAL A 282 -7.76 9.31 29.58
CA VAL A 282 -6.44 9.88 29.27
C VAL A 282 -6.41 11.36 29.68
N ASP A 283 -5.38 11.75 30.43
CA ASP A 283 -5.09 13.15 30.75
C ASP A 283 -5.05 13.98 29.45
N SER A 284 -6.01 14.88 29.29
CA SER A 284 -6.15 15.76 28.12
C SER A 284 -4.84 16.48 27.76
N LEU A 285 -4.02 16.82 28.76
CA LEU A 285 -2.72 17.46 28.56
C LEU A 285 -1.73 16.53 27.87
N LYS A 286 -1.68 15.26 28.28
CA LYS A 286 -0.80 14.25 27.68
C LYS A 286 -1.17 13.99 26.22
N LEU A 287 -2.46 13.87 25.92
CA LEU A 287 -2.94 13.70 24.55
C LEU A 287 -2.55 14.89 23.66
N HIS A 288 -2.73 16.13 24.13
CA HIS A 288 -2.31 17.32 23.39
C HIS A 288 -0.79 17.37 23.15
N GLN A 289 0.01 16.94 24.13
CA GLN A 289 1.47 16.85 23.96
C GLN A 289 1.87 15.81 22.91
N GLU A 290 1.23 14.64 22.88
CA GLU A 290 1.50 13.60 21.88
C GLU A 290 1.09 14.04 20.48
N GLN A 291 -0.07 14.68 20.34
CA GLN A 291 -0.52 15.28 19.07
C GLN A 291 0.46 16.34 18.56
N ARG A 292 0.94 17.22 19.45
CA ARG A 292 1.94 18.23 19.10
C ARG A 292 3.25 17.58 18.64
N LYS A 293 3.77 16.59 19.38
CA LYS A 293 4.98 15.84 19.00
C LYS A 293 4.85 15.20 17.64
N LEU A 294 3.71 14.58 17.35
CA LEU A 294 3.43 14.00 16.04
C LEU A 294 3.45 15.07 14.93
N ARG A 295 2.82 16.23 15.15
CA ARG A 295 2.79 17.31 14.16
C ARG A 295 4.18 17.87 13.88
N GLU A 296 4.99 18.09 14.92
CA GLU A 296 6.38 18.51 14.79
C GLU A 296 7.20 17.48 14.01
N ALA A 297 6.99 16.18 14.29
CA ALA A 297 7.71 15.11 13.60
C ALA A 297 7.33 15.01 12.11
N ILE A 298 6.04 15.14 11.76
CA ILE A 298 5.57 15.20 10.37
C ILE A 298 6.20 16.39 9.64
N ALA A 299 6.14 17.59 10.25
CA ALA A 299 6.71 18.79 9.65
C ALA A 299 8.24 18.63 9.46
N LEU A 300 8.94 18.03 10.42
CA LEU A 300 10.38 17.77 10.29
C LEU A 300 10.68 16.79 9.16
N GLU A 301 9.93 15.70 9.04
CA GLU A 301 10.10 14.76 7.93
C GLU A 301 9.94 15.46 6.57
N LYS A 302 8.89 16.28 6.42
CA LYS A 302 8.65 17.04 5.19
C LYS A 302 9.79 17.99 4.87
N LEU A 303 10.30 18.74 5.85
CA LEU A 303 11.41 19.66 5.67
C LEU A 303 12.71 18.96 5.27
N VAL A 304 12.95 17.76 5.82
CA VAL A 304 14.18 16.98 5.61
C VAL A 304 14.19 16.26 4.26
N TYR A 305 13.07 15.61 3.89
CA TYR A 305 13.04 14.73 2.71
C TYR A 305 12.36 15.38 1.48
N ARG A 306 11.41 16.30 1.70
CA ARG A 306 10.77 17.12 0.63
C ARG A 306 10.12 16.30 -0.48
N ASP A 307 9.64 15.12 -0.12
CA ASP A 307 9.05 14.14 -1.03
C ASP A 307 7.65 13.73 -0.58
N MET A 308 7.09 14.36 0.46
CA MET A 308 5.85 13.92 1.09
C MET A 308 4.77 15.01 1.06
N LEU A 309 3.59 14.64 0.56
CA LEU A 309 2.40 15.47 0.47
C LEU A 309 1.44 15.13 1.62
N THR A 310 1.02 16.12 2.40
CA THR A 310 0.06 15.95 3.51
C THR A 310 -1.09 16.94 3.39
N ASP A 311 -1.00 18.06 4.10
CA ASP A 311 -2.03 19.09 4.25
C ASP A 311 -2.29 19.86 2.94
N GLU A 312 -1.42 19.68 1.95
CA GLU A 312 -1.60 20.26 0.63
C GLU A 312 -2.59 19.48 -0.25
N LEU A 313 -3.03 18.31 0.21
CA LEU A 313 -4.04 17.49 -0.44
C LEU A 313 -5.37 17.62 0.33
N ASP A 314 -6.47 17.82 -0.37
CA ASP A 314 -7.81 17.91 0.23
C ASP A 314 -8.40 16.52 0.50
N CYS A 315 -7.75 15.79 1.41
CA CYS A 315 -8.08 14.44 1.83
C CYS A 315 -7.58 14.17 3.25
N ASP A 316 -8.04 13.08 3.83
CA ASP A 316 -7.65 12.61 5.16
C ASP A 316 -6.85 11.31 5.07
N ASP A 317 -5.91 11.14 5.99
CA ASP A 317 -5.14 9.90 6.12
C ASP A 317 -6.00 8.83 6.80
N SER A 318 -6.84 8.19 5.99
CA SER A 318 -7.77 7.13 6.39
C SER A 318 -7.91 6.10 5.27
N TYR A 319 -8.12 4.84 5.63
CA TYR A 319 -8.42 3.78 4.66
C TYR A 319 -9.67 4.10 3.83
N LEU A 320 -10.69 4.67 4.47
CA LEU A 320 -11.96 5.03 3.81
C LEU A 320 -11.85 6.28 2.92
N ASP A 321 -10.66 6.87 2.80
CA ASP A 321 -10.41 8.04 1.95
C ASP A 321 -9.33 7.79 0.89
N LEU A 322 -8.93 6.53 0.66
CA LEU A 322 -7.89 6.15 -0.31
C LEU A 322 -8.19 6.66 -1.73
N ALA A 323 -9.44 6.56 -2.19
CA ALA A 323 -9.84 7.06 -3.50
C ALA A 323 -9.68 8.58 -3.63
N ASN A 324 -9.97 9.35 -2.56
CA ASN A 324 -9.75 10.79 -2.55
C ASN A 324 -8.26 11.12 -2.46
N LYS A 325 -7.49 10.36 -1.65
CA LYS A 325 -6.02 10.44 -1.61
C LYS A 325 -5.40 10.32 -3.00
N VAL A 326 -5.82 9.33 -3.79
CA VAL A 326 -5.37 9.16 -5.18
C VAL A 326 -5.85 10.31 -6.06
N LYS A 327 -7.12 10.68 -5.97
CA LYS A 327 -7.72 11.78 -6.75
C LYS A 327 -6.98 13.10 -6.58
N GLU A 328 -6.64 13.46 -5.34
CA GLU A 328 -5.90 14.70 -5.03
C GLU A 328 -4.44 14.62 -5.47
N PHE A 329 -3.79 13.45 -5.34
CA PHE A 329 -2.46 13.26 -5.92
C PHE A 329 -2.47 13.41 -7.45
N LEU A 330 -3.45 12.86 -8.14
CA LEU A 330 -3.58 13.01 -9.60
C LEU A 330 -3.81 14.47 -9.99
N HIS A 331 -4.46 15.27 -9.15
CA HIS A 331 -4.54 16.72 -9.36
C HIS A 331 -3.17 17.40 -9.29
N VAL A 332 -2.33 17.03 -8.32
CA VAL A 332 -0.94 17.50 -8.22
C VAL A 332 -0.12 17.05 -9.43
N ALA A 333 -0.24 15.78 -9.84
CA ALA A 333 0.42 15.24 -11.03
C ALA A 333 0.11 16.09 -12.28
N VAL A 334 -1.18 16.41 -12.50
CA VAL A 334 -1.62 17.17 -13.67
C VAL A 334 -1.20 18.63 -13.63
N THR A 335 -1.22 19.26 -12.46
CA THR A 335 -0.94 20.70 -12.32
C THR A 335 0.55 21.01 -12.25
N GLN A 336 1.36 20.11 -11.68
CA GLN A 336 2.78 20.37 -11.42
C GLN A 336 3.73 19.53 -12.28
N TYR A 337 3.29 18.35 -12.72
CA TYR A 337 4.08 17.37 -13.48
C TYR A 337 3.41 17.02 -14.81
N ARG A 338 2.74 18.00 -15.44
CA ARG A 338 1.90 17.84 -16.64
C ARG A 338 2.56 17.15 -17.85
N HIS A 339 3.88 17.13 -17.89
CA HIS A 339 4.71 16.56 -18.95
C HIS A 339 5.05 15.08 -18.72
N ALA A 340 4.81 14.54 -17.52
CA ALA A 340 4.95 13.10 -17.29
C ALA A 340 4.06 12.32 -18.27
N GLN A 341 4.62 11.27 -18.87
CA GLN A 341 3.86 10.42 -19.81
C GLN A 341 2.91 9.49 -19.06
N PHE A 342 3.39 8.91 -17.96
CA PHE A 342 2.67 7.96 -17.13
C PHE A 342 2.68 8.38 -15.66
N VAL A 343 1.62 7.98 -14.96
CA VAL A 343 1.52 8.03 -13.51
C VAL A 343 1.37 6.61 -12.97
N MET A 344 2.19 6.24 -12.01
CA MET A 344 2.03 5.02 -11.20
C MET A 344 1.46 5.42 -9.84
N ILE A 345 0.45 4.70 -9.38
CA ILE A 345 0.05 4.68 -7.98
C ILE A 345 0.61 3.41 -7.38
N ALA A 346 1.15 3.49 -6.16
CA ALA A 346 1.69 2.34 -5.43
C ALA A 346 1.42 2.47 -3.93
N ASP A 347 1.32 1.36 -3.22
CA ASP A 347 1.39 1.34 -1.75
C ASP A 347 2.84 1.45 -1.26
N ASP A 348 3.03 1.84 0.01
CA ASP A 348 4.36 2.03 0.62
C ASP A 348 5.06 0.72 1.04
N ASP A 349 4.42 -0.42 0.78
CA ASP A 349 4.93 -1.77 1.00
C ASP A 349 5.30 -2.47 -0.32
N VAL A 350 5.52 -1.70 -1.39
CA VAL A 350 5.86 -2.19 -2.72
C VAL A 350 7.33 -1.94 -3.03
N TYR A 351 8.03 -2.99 -3.47
CA TYR A 351 9.32 -2.86 -4.12
C TYR A 351 9.16 -2.64 -5.61
N VAL A 352 9.81 -1.62 -6.18
CA VAL A 352 9.69 -1.26 -7.60
C VAL A 352 11.05 -1.29 -8.30
N ARG A 353 11.18 -2.04 -9.40
CA ARG A 353 12.34 -1.97 -10.31
C ARG A 353 12.14 -0.81 -11.30
N ALA A 354 12.33 0.41 -10.80
CA ALA A 354 12.03 1.65 -11.52
C ALA A 354 12.81 1.78 -12.84
N ASP A 355 14.03 1.26 -12.89
CA ASP A 355 14.87 1.17 -14.09
C ASP A 355 14.21 0.36 -15.21
N LYS A 356 13.63 -0.81 -14.88
CA LYS A 356 12.95 -1.68 -15.83
C LYS A 356 11.63 -1.07 -16.29
N LEU A 357 10.86 -0.50 -15.36
CA LEU A 357 9.58 0.14 -15.66
C LEU A 357 9.76 1.35 -16.59
N VAL A 358 10.69 2.24 -16.28
CA VAL A 358 10.89 3.44 -17.11
C VAL A 358 11.43 3.09 -18.49
N LYS A 359 12.30 2.09 -18.60
CA LYS A 359 12.75 1.55 -19.90
C LYS A 359 11.60 0.94 -20.70
N ARG A 360 10.63 0.29 -20.04
CA ARG A 360 9.40 -0.22 -20.68
C ARG A 360 8.55 0.94 -21.20
N PHE A 361 8.27 1.94 -20.37
CA PHE A 361 7.47 3.10 -20.76
C PHE A 361 8.11 3.93 -21.88
N LYS A 362 9.43 4.14 -21.85
CA LYS A 362 10.18 4.78 -22.93
C LYS A 362 10.03 4.05 -24.28
N ARG A 363 10.06 2.70 -24.26
CA ARG A 363 9.86 1.90 -25.48
C ARG A 363 8.44 1.97 -26.01
N MET A 364 7.44 2.04 -25.12
CA MET A 364 6.04 2.20 -25.53
C MET A 364 5.74 3.62 -26.03
N GLY A 365 6.51 4.62 -25.60
CA GLY A 365 6.26 6.03 -25.87
C GLY A 365 5.00 6.55 -25.16
N PRO A 366 4.64 7.83 -25.37
CA PRO A 366 3.43 8.41 -24.81
C PRO A 366 2.18 7.64 -25.24
N GLN A 367 1.29 7.38 -24.28
CA GLN A 367 0.03 6.69 -24.53
C GLN A 367 -1.15 7.60 -24.22
N THR A 368 -2.30 7.27 -24.80
CA THR A 368 -3.61 7.86 -24.46
C THR A 368 -4.56 6.75 -24.05
N ARG A 369 -5.47 7.01 -23.11
CA ARG A 369 -6.46 6.02 -22.65
C ARG A 369 -5.81 4.71 -22.19
N TYR A 370 -4.68 4.83 -21.50
CA TYR A 370 -3.93 3.72 -20.95
C TYR A 370 -4.22 3.57 -19.46
N PHE A 371 -4.58 2.36 -19.06
CA PHE A 371 -4.72 1.95 -17.67
C PHE A 371 -4.31 0.48 -17.54
N SER A 372 -3.36 0.17 -16.66
CA SER A 372 -2.87 -1.21 -16.47
C SER A 372 -2.47 -1.51 -15.03
N GLY A 373 -2.42 -2.79 -14.68
CA GLY A 373 -2.04 -3.26 -13.34
C GLY A 373 -2.20 -4.76 -13.17
N GLN A 374 -2.02 -5.26 -11.94
CA GLN A 374 -2.33 -6.65 -11.63
C GLN A 374 -3.85 -6.78 -11.51
N VAL A 375 -4.45 -7.72 -12.24
CA VAL A 375 -5.91 -7.88 -12.32
C VAL A 375 -6.27 -9.28 -11.80
N PRO A 376 -6.59 -9.43 -10.50
CA PRO A 376 -6.79 -10.73 -9.89
C PRO A 376 -7.87 -11.59 -10.57
N SER A 377 -8.91 -10.98 -11.12
CA SER A 377 -9.98 -11.69 -11.83
C SER A 377 -9.49 -12.36 -13.12
N ILE A 378 -8.55 -11.72 -13.82
CA ILE A 378 -7.92 -12.28 -15.02
C ILE A 378 -6.88 -13.33 -14.60
N GLN A 379 -6.00 -12.97 -13.65
CA GLN A 379 -4.93 -13.84 -13.18
C GLN A 379 -5.43 -15.17 -12.61
N ASN A 380 -6.55 -15.14 -11.88
CA ASN A 380 -7.12 -16.33 -11.25
C ASN A 380 -8.28 -16.94 -12.04
N ALA A 381 -8.59 -16.40 -13.24
CA ALA A 381 -9.74 -16.80 -14.06
C ALA A 381 -11.06 -16.88 -13.29
N ARG A 382 -11.30 -15.89 -12.41
CA ARG A 382 -12.47 -15.83 -11.52
C ARG A 382 -13.15 -14.47 -11.65
N LYS A 383 -14.47 -14.48 -11.60
CA LYS A 383 -15.26 -13.24 -11.53
C LYS A 383 -15.11 -12.62 -10.14
N ASN A 384 -15.01 -11.28 -10.09
CA ASN A 384 -15.03 -10.55 -8.84
C ASN A 384 -16.48 -10.35 -8.39
N VAL A 385 -16.87 -10.97 -7.28
CA VAL A 385 -18.19 -10.72 -6.68
C VAL A 385 -18.12 -9.43 -5.86
N ALA A 386 -19.12 -8.57 -6.02
CA ALA A 386 -19.23 -7.37 -5.19
C ALA A 386 -19.46 -7.79 -3.72
N ASN A 387 -18.49 -7.51 -2.86
CA ASN A 387 -18.56 -7.89 -1.45
C ASN A 387 -19.69 -7.11 -0.75
N ARG A 388 -20.64 -7.82 -0.15
CA ARG A 388 -21.82 -7.25 0.54
C ARG A 388 -21.72 -7.30 2.06
N ASP A 389 -20.62 -7.83 2.60
CA ASP A 389 -20.40 -7.92 4.03
C ASP A 389 -20.13 -6.52 4.61
N PRO A 390 -20.99 -5.95 5.48
CA PRO A 390 -20.82 -4.62 6.05
C PRO A 390 -19.66 -4.52 7.06
N TYR A 391 -19.01 -5.62 7.40
CA TYR A 391 -17.80 -5.66 8.22
C TYR A 391 -16.53 -5.66 7.39
N SER A 392 -16.62 -5.90 6.08
CA SER A 392 -15.49 -5.83 5.17
C SER A 392 -15.13 -4.38 4.82
N PRO A 393 -13.83 -4.01 4.83
CA PRO A 393 -13.40 -2.70 4.34
C PRO A 393 -13.62 -2.53 2.82
N HIS A 394 -13.88 -3.61 2.09
CA HIS A 394 -14.20 -3.60 0.65
C HIS A 394 -15.70 -3.79 0.39
N SER A 395 -16.55 -3.58 1.40
CA SER A 395 -17.99 -3.70 1.24
C SER A 395 -18.54 -2.67 0.26
N LEU A 396 -19.46 -3.09 -0.60
CA LEU A 396 -20.24 -2.22 -1.45
C LEU A 396 -21.71 -2.46 -1.14
N SER A 397 -22.44 -1.44 -0.71
CA SER A 397 -23.89 -1.56 -0.55
C SER A 397 -24.58 -1.65 -1.92
N PHE A 398 -25.80 -2.19 -1.97
CA PHE A 398 -26.61 -2.19 -3.19
C PHE A 398 -26.90 -0.77 -3.70
N GLU A 399 -27.00 0.20 -2.79
CA GLU A 399 -27.19 1.61 -3.13
C GLU A 399 -25.96 2.21 -3.83
N GLN A 400 -24.75 1.85 -3.37
CA GLN A 400 -23.51 2.31 -3.98
C GLN A 400 -23.21 1.61 -5.31
N TYR A 401 -23.49 0.30 -5.39
CA TYR A 401 -23.22 -0.51 -6.57
C TYR A 401 -24.25 -1.64 -6.70
N PRO A 402 -25.23 -1.54 -7.62
CA PRO A 402 -26.35 -2.49 -7.68
C PRO A 402 -26.01 -3.82 -8.36
N LEU A 403 -24.92 -3.91 -9.13
CA LEU A 403 -24.56 -5.12 -9.88
C LEU A 403 -23.92 -6.17 -8.96
N SER A 404 -24.17 -7.46 -9.21
CA SER A 404 -23.59 -8.56 -8.43
C SER A 404 -22.10 -8.78 -8.68
N GLU A 405 -21.62 -8.42 -9.86
CA GLU A 405 -20.26 -8.63 -10.32
C GLU A 405 -19.54 -7.28 -10.53
N LEU A 406 -18.27 -7.23 -10.14
CA LEU A 406 -17.37 -6.14 -10.46
C LEU A 406 -16.66 -6.44 -11.79
N PRO A 407 -16.48 -5.46 -12.68
CA PRO A 407 -15.64 -5.63 -13.86
C PRO A 407 -14.18 -5.90 -13.44
N PRO A 408 -13.30 -6.30 -14.37
CA PRO A 408 -11.89 -6.47 -14.08
C PRO A 408 -11.29 -5.19 -13.50
N MET A 409 -10.70 -5.30 -12.31
CA MET A 409 -10.10 -4.18 -11.57
C MET A 409 -8.61 -4.41 -11.37
N ALA A 410 -7.81 -3.35 -11.50
CA ALA A 410 -6.43 -3.38 -11.04
C ALA A 410 -6.39 -3.41 -9.51
N MET A 411 -5.49 -4.20 -8.94
CA MET A 411 -5.24 -4.27 -7.49
C MET A 411 -4.75 -2.91 -6.96
N GLY A 412 -5.19 -2.55 -5.74
CA GLY A 412 -4.82 -1.28 -5.11
C GLY A 412 -3.35 -1.12 -4.75
N ALA A 413 -2.61 -2.23 -4.68
CA ALA A 413 -1.18 -2.22 -4.38
C ALA A 413 -0.39 -1.41 -5.40
N TYR A 414 -0.77 -1.47 -6.69
CA TYR A 414 -0.18 -0.65 -7.73
C TYR A 414 -0.97 -0.69 -9.05
N TYR A 415 -0.94 0.42 -9.78
CA TYR A 415 -1.45 0.51 -11.14
C TYR A 415 -0.86 1.70 -11.87
N PHE A 416 -0.98 1.68 -13.20
CA PHE A 416 -0.40 2.66 -14.10
C PHE A 416 -1.51 3.31 -14.93
N MET A 417 -1.38 4.60 -15.21
CA MET A 417 -2.25 5.30 -16.14
C MET A 417 -1.49 6.33 -16.97
N SER A 418 -1.95 6.59 -18.18
CA SER A 418 -1.46 7.71 -18.97
C SER A 418 -1.93 9.05 -18.38
N MET A 419 -1.17 10.11 -18.66
CA MET A 419 -1.46 11.44 -18.12
C MET A 419 -2.82 12.01 -18.56
N ASP A 420 -3.39 11.60 -19.68
CA ASP A 420 -4.76 11.99 -20.07
C ASP A 420 -5.85 11.38 -19.16
N CYS A 421 -5.67 10.14 -18.69
CA CYS A 421 -6.53 9.52 -17.66
C CYS A 421 -6.45 10.31 -16.34
N ALA A 422 -5.24 10.67 -15.90
CA ALA A 422 -5.04 11.52 -14.73
C ALA A 422 -5.71 12.90 -14.89
N ARG A 423 -5.61 13.51 -16.09
CA ARG A 423 -6.30 14.78 -16.42
C ARG A 423 -7.82 14.64 -16.36
N PHE A 424 -8.40 13.53 -16.81
CA PHE A 424 -9.84 13.30 -16.68
C PHE A 424 -10.28 13.33 -15.21
N ILE A 425 -9.58 12.59 -14.33
CA ILE A 425 -9.89 12.57 -12.90
C ILE A 425 -9.70 13.96 -12.30
N SER A 426 -8.56 14.61 -12.55
CA SER A 426 -8.27 15.94 -12.01
C SER A 426 -9.29 17.00 -12.41
N LYS A 427 -9.76 17.01 -13.67
CA LYS A 427 -10.79 17.94 -14.17
C LYS A 427 -12.15 17.71 -13.52
N ASN A 428 -12.47 16.46 -13.17
CA ASN A 428 -13.76 16.07 -12.64
C ASN A 428 -13.76 15.81 -11.12
N ARG A 429 -12.68 16.18 -10.41
CA ARG A 429 -12.47 15.79 -9.00
C ARG A 429 -13.61 16.15 -8.03
N GLY A 430 -14.30 17.26 -8.28
CA GLY A 430 -15.46 17.70 -7.48
C GLY A 430 -16.78 17.01 -7.82
N ARG A 431 -16.83 16.23 -8.90
CA ARG A 431 -18.03 15.49 -9.36
C ARG A 431 -17.89 13.97 -9.17
N LEU A 432 -16.66 13.47 -9.21
CA LEU A 432 -16.36 12.05 -9.03
C LEU A 432 -16.54 11.64 -7.56
N ARG A 433 -17.43 10.66 -7.34
CA ARG A 433 -17.72 10.09 -6.02
C ARG A 433 -16.98 8.77 -5.84
N SER A 434 -16.45 8.54 -4.64
CA SER A 434 -15.81 7.28 -4.27
C SER A 434 -16.84 6.19 -3.96
N LEU A 435 -16.43 4.94 -4.16
CA LEU A 435 -17.18 3.76 -3.72
C LEU A 435 -16.49 3.16 -2.49
N ASN A 436 -17.13 3.33 -1.34
CA ASN A 436 -16.63 2.92 -0.03
C ASN A 436 -15.19 3.37 0.28
N GLY A 437 -14.73 4.46 -0.34
CA GLY A 437 -13.40 5.01 -0.10
C GLY A 437 -12.23 4.27 -0.74
N VAL A 438 -12.42 3.05 -1.27
CA VAL A 438 -11.32 2.21 -1.76
C VAL A 438 -10.94 2.57 -3.20
N ASP A 439 -9.65 2.77 -3.47
CA ASP A 439 -9.18 3.27 -4.77
C ASP A 439 -9.20 2.20 -5.87
N ASP A 440 -8.97 0.94 -5.53
CA ASP A 440 -8.93 -0.19 -6.47
C ASP A 440 -10.29 -0.62 -7.03
N ILE A 441 -11.38 -0.17 -6.41
CA ILE A 441 -12.74 -0.26 -6.97
C ILE A 441 -13.09 1.05 -7.69
N THR A 442 -12.80 2.18 -7.05
CA THR A 442 -13.25 3.50 -7.49
C THR A 442 -12.56 3.95 -8.78
N ILE A 443 -11.23 3.89 -8.83
CA ILE A 443 -10.44 4.42 -9.95
C ILE A 443 -10.73 3.66 -11.24
N PRO A 444 -10.72 2.31 -11.28
CA PRO A 444 -11.09 1.58 -12.49
C PRO A 444 -12.50 1.88 -12.98
N LEU A 445 -13.49 2.08 -12.10
CA LEU A 445 -14.85 2.46 -12.53
C LEU A 445 -14.90 3.83 -13.18
N TRP A 446 -14.14 4.81 -12.66
CA TRP A 446 -14.00 6.10 -13.34
C TRP A 446 -13.31 5.96 -14.70
N MET A 447 -12.35 5.05 -14.85
CA MET A 447 -11.73 4.73 -16.15
C MET A 447 -12.76 4.12 -17.12
N LEU A 448 -13.57 3.17 -16.66
CA LEU A 448 -14.61 2.52 -17.46
C LEU A 448 -15.71 3.49 -17.90
N ALA A 449 -16.04 4.49 -17.08
CA ALA A 449 -16.95 5.59 -17.48
C ALA A 449 -16.43 6.35 -18.71
N THR A 450 -15.12 6.31 -18.96
CA THR A 450 -14.47 6.84 -20.16
C THR A 450 -14.05 5.76 -21.15
N GLN A 451 -14.60 4.55 -21.06
CA GLN A 451 -14.29 3.38 -21.91
C GLN A 451 -12.81 2.98 -21.90
N VAL A 452 -12.07 3.34 -20.85
CA VAL A 452 -10.69 2.89 -20.62
C VAL A 452 -10.76 1.60 -19.81
N HIS A 453 -10.41 0.49 -20.44
CA HIS A 453 -10.41 -0.83 -19.82
C HIS A 453 -9.02 -1.13 -19.27
N VAL A 454 -8.97 -1.77 -18.10
CA VAL A 454 -7.70 -2.18 -17.48
C VAL A 454 -7.02 -3.25 -18.33
N LYS A 455 -5.70 -3.11 -18.51
CA LYS A 455 -4.84 -4.15 -19.07
C LYS A 455 -4.13 -4.89 -17.95
N HIS A 456 -4.16 -6.22 -17.98
CA HIS A 456 -3.40 -7.03 -17.02
C HIS A 456 -1.90 -6.97 -17.36
N GLU A 457 -1.08 -6.83 -16.32
CA GLU A 457 0.37 -6.93 -16.39
C GLU A 457 0.82 -8.15 -15.58
N ASP A 458 1.39 -9.14 -16.25
CA ASP A 458 1.78 -10.39 -15.59
C ASP A 458 3.02 -10.20 -14.71
N ASP A 459 3.87 -9.22 -15.00
CA ASP A 459 5.12 -8.96 -14.28
C ASP A 459 4.95 -8.19 -12.96
N LEU A 460 3.75 -8.22 -12.38
CA LEU A 460 3.45 -7.63 -11.09
C LEU A 460 3.00 -8.73 -10.11
N GLY A 461 3.52 -8.71 -8.88
CA GLY A 461 3.19 -9.70 -7.86
C GLY A 461 2.78 -9.11 -6.52
N PHE A 462 1.98 -9.84 -5.76
CA PHE A 462 1.52 -9.45 -4.43
C PHE A 462 1.65 -10.62 -3.48
N LEU A 463 2.40 -10.46 -2.38
CA LEU A 463 2.89 -11.58 -1.59
C LEU A 463 1.78 -12.49 -1.03
N ARG A 464 0.64 -11.93 -0.59
CA ARG A 464 -0.50 -12.75 -0.15
C ARG A 464 -1.17 -13.56 -1.27
N GLY A 465 -1.04 -13.13 -2.53
CA GLY A 465 -1.61 -13.82 -3.68
C GLY A 465 -0.62 -14.78 -4.35
N GLU A 466 0.69 -14.53 -4.27
CA GLU A 466 1.69 -15.33 -4.95
C GLU A 466 3.12 -15.24 -4.36
N PRO A 467 3.91 -16.33 -4.45
CA PRO A 467 5.33 -16.35 -4.09
C PRO A 467 6.12 -15.35 -4.92
N CYS A 468 7.26 -14.95 -4.36
CA CYS A 468 8.21 -14.13 -5.08
C CYS A 468 8.66 -14.79 -6.39
N SER A 469 8.68 -14.01 -7.47
CA SER A 469 9.24 -14.41 -8.77
C SER A 469 10.23 -13.38 -9.29
N ASN A 470 11.34 -13.84 -9.88
CA ASN A 470 12.36 -12.97 -10.47
C ASN A 470 11.84 -12.13 -11.65
N ARG A 471 10.69 -12.50 -12.22
CA ARG A 471 10.02 -11.75 -13.29
C ARG A 471 9.43 -10.42 -12.81
N PHE A 472 9.11 -10.27 -11.53
CA PHE A 472 8.32 -9.13 -11.04
C PHE A 472 9.03 -7.78 -11.12
N VAL A 473 8.48 -6.83 -11.88
CA VAL A 473 8.93 -5.43 -11.90
C VAL A 473 8.42 -4.63 -10.71
N ALA A 474 7.30 -5.06 -10.10
CA ALA A 474 6.86 -4.58 -8.80
C ALA A 474 6.36 -5.76 -7.94
N PHE A 475 6.69 -5.74 -6.65
CA PHE A 475 6.27 -6.78 -5.70
C PHE A 475 5.78 -6.14 -4.40
N GLY A 476 4.51 -6.36 -4.05
CA GLY A 476 3.82 -5.70 -2.94
C GLY A 476 3.61 -6.55 -1.69
N ASP A 477 3.12 -5.90 -0.63
CA ASP A 477 2.83 -6.47 0.70
C ASP A 477 4.08 -6.84 1.52
N LEU A 478 5.15 -6.08 1.31
CA LEU A 478 6.47 -6.32 1.88
C LEU A 478 6.73 -5.52 3.16
N SER A 479 7.42 -6.14 4.12
CA SER A 479 7.89 -5.44 5.31
C SER A 479 9.01 -4.43 4.97
N PRO A 480 9.29 -3.45 5.85
CA PRO A 480 10.43 -2.54 5.69
C PRO A 480 11.78 -3.26 5.53
N LEU A 481 11.94 -4.43 6.17
CA LEU A 481 13.16 -5.22 6.04
C LEU A 481 13.22 -5.88 4.66
N SER A 482 12.11 -6.44 4.20
CA SER A 482 12.01 -7.16 2.93
C SER A 482 12.30 -6.26 1.74
N LEU A 483 11.82 -5.01 1.77
CA LEU A 483 12.17 -4.01 0.75
C LEU A 483 13.69 -3.81 0.63
N ARG A 484 14.41 -3.83 1.76
CA ARG A 484 15.86 -3.69 1.80
C ARG A 484 16.58 -4.98 1.40
N GLU A 485 16.08 -6.14 1.80
CA GLU A 485 16.62 -7.44 1.38
C GLU A 485 16.53 -7.61 -0.14
N VAL A 486 15.38 -7.30 -0.74
CA VAL A 486 15.22 -7.30 -2.21
C VAL A 486 16.23 -6.37 -2.87
N HIS A 487 16.43 -5.16 -2.32
CA HIS A 487 17.41 -4.23 -2.86
C HIS A 487 18.86 -4.74 -2.75
N SER A 488 19.24 -5.25 -1.58
CA SER A 488 20.56 -5.84 -1.34
C SER A 488 20.81 -7.03 -2.26
N ASN A 489 19.81 -7.89 -2.48
CA ASN A 489 19.90 -8.98 -3.45
C ASN A 489 20.28 -8.45 -4.84
N LEU A 490 19.59 -7.43 -5.33
CA LEU A 490 19.87 -6.86 -6.65
C LEU A 490 21.22 -6.14 -6.72
N GLN A 491 21.61 -5.40 -5.68
CA GLN A 491 22.91 -4.73 -5.59
C GLN A 491 24.08 -5.73 -5.62
N GLU A 492 23.89 -6.90 -5.01
CA GLU A 492 24.89 -7.97 -4.94
C GLU A 492 24.81 -8.96 -6.11
N ASN A 493 24.08 -8.63 -7.18
CA ASN A 493 23.84 -9.51 -8.35
C ASN A 493 23.24 -10.88 -7.99
N ARG A 494 22.53 -10.98 -6.86
CA ARG A 494 21.71 -12.14 -6.49
C ARG A 494 20.34 -12.03 -7.18
N SER A 495 19.62 -13.14 -7.23
CA SER A 495 18.24 -13.16 -7.74
C SER A 495 17.33 -12.28 -6.87
N PHE A 496 16.33 -11.63 -7.47
CA PHE A 496 15.35 -10.78 -6.77
C PHE A 496 14.76 -11.50 -5.54
N CYS A 497 14.44 -12.79 -5.69
CA CYS A 497 13.84 -13.62 -4.64
C CYS A 497 14.85 -14.42 -3.80
N HIS A 498 16.13 -14.05 -3.82
CA HIS A 498 17.13 -14.78 -3.04
C HIS A 498 16.81 -14.70 -1.54
N GLY A 499 16.76 -15.85 -0.87
CA GLY A 499 16.42 -15.93 0.55
C GLY A 499 14.96 -15.56 0.86
N PHE A 500 14.06 -15.74 -0.12
CA PHE A 500 12.63 -15.51 0.04
C PHE A 500 12.02 -16.49 1.04
N ASP A 501 11.29 -15.94 2.00
CA ASP A 501 10.37 -16.64 2.88
C ASP A 501 9.12 -15.78 3.05
N LYS A 502 7.94 -16.36 2.86
CA LYS A 502 6.68 -15.60 2.84
C LYS A 502 6.48 -14.82 4.13
N GLN A 503 6.58 -15.47 5.28
CA GLN A 503 6.17 -14.89 6.55
C GLN A 503 7.20 -13.89 7.06
N LEU A 504 8.48 -14.14 6.79
CA LEU A 504 9.56 -13.21 7.10
C LEU A 504 9.50 -11.96 6.22
N TRP A 505 9.03 -12.13 4.97
CA TRP A 505 8.94 -11.03 4.03
C TRP A 505 7.65 -10.22 4.14
N LEU A 506 6.57 -10.84 4.61
CA LEU A 506 5.26 -10.22 4.71
C LEU A 506 5.28 -9.04 5.68
N LYS A 507 4.64 -7.94 5.28
CA LYS A 507 4.43 -6.83 6.22
C LYS A 507 3.60 -7.33 7.39
N THR A 508 4.07 -7.10 8.61
CA THR A 508 3.25 -7.36 9.80
C THR A 508 2.04 -6.45 9.73
N THR A 509 0.84 -7.02 9.72
CA THR A 509 -0.39 -6.26 9.92
C THR A 509 -0.36 -5.73 11.36
N ARG A 510 0.09 -4.49 11.55
CA ARG A 510 -0.42 -3.74 12.71
C ARG A 510 -1.92 -3.64 12.44
N HIS A 511 -2.72 -4.24 13.31
CA HIS A 511 -4.17 -4.15 13.28
C HIS A 511 -4.57 -2.75 12.81
N ASP A 512 -5.18 -2.67 11.63
CA ASP A 512 -6.01 -1.51 11.34
C ASP A 512 -7.03 -1.48 12.48
N PRO A 513 -7.08 -0.40 13.28
CA PRO A 513 -7.93 -0.40 14.44
C PRO A 513 -9.35 -0.70 14.01
N ASP A 514 -10.10 -1.39 14.88
CA ASP A 514 -11.56 -1.41 14.90
C ASP A 514 -12.12 -0.08 14.41
N LYS A 515 -13.35 -0.09 13.87
CA LYS A 515 -14.22 1.06 13.54
C LYS A 515 -14.20 2.16 14.64
N LYS A 516 -13.08 2.84 14.79
CA LYS A 516 -12.78 3.84 15.81
C LYS A 516 -12.99 5.15 15.09
N GLU A 517 -13.75 6.01 15.71
CA GLU A 517 -13.93 7.36 15.24
C GLU A 517 -12.54 8.02 15.19
N TYR A 518 -12.15 8.54 14.04
CA TYR A 518 -10.90 9.28 13.86
C TYR A 518 -11.22 10.77 13.85
N ARG A 519 -10.34 11.57 14.43
CA ARG A 519 -10.38 13.04 14.35
C ARG A 519 -9.13 13.53 13.63
N MET A 520 -9.27 14.59 12.86
CA MET A 520 -8.11 15.25 12.25
C MET A 520 -7.12 15.65 13.34
N LEU A 521 -5.83 15.47 13.07
CA LEU A 521 -4.77 15.94 13.96
C LEU A 521 -4.89 17.46 14.08
N PRO A 522 -5.16 18.01 15.28
CA PRO A 522 -5.41 19.44 15.42
C PRO A 522 -4.19 20.26 15.01
N TRP A 523 -4.44 21.39 14.36
CA TRP A 523 -3.41 22.37 14.04
C TRP A 523 -3.36 23.44 15.12
N TYR A 524 -2.23 23.53 15.81
CA TYR A 524 -1.93 24.59 16.77
C TYR A 524 -0.86 25.49 16.16
N PRO A 525 -1.23 26.59 15.48
CA PRO A 525 -0.26 27.49 14.88
C PRO A 525 0.59 28.12 15.99
N GLU A 526 1.89 27.89 15.94
CA GLU A 526 2.89 28.58 16.76
C GLU A 526 3.67 29.53 15.86
N ASN A 527 3.88 30.77 16.30
CA ASN A 527 4.74 31.72 15.59
C ASN A 527 6.15 31.69 16.18
N LEU A 528 7.15 31.80 15.31
CA LEU A 528 8.52 32.01 15.73
C LEU A 528 8.65 33.40 16.36
N GLN A 529 9.40 33.46 17.46
CA GLN A 529 9.79 34.70 18.14
C GLN A 529 11.32 34.77 18.16
N PHE A 530 11.87 35.96 17.93
CA PHE A 530 13.30 36.20 18.01
C PHE A 530 13.61 37.14 19.18
N GLY A 531 14.53 36.70 20.04
CA GLY A 531 15.19 37.53 21.04
C GLY A 531 16.66 37.71 20.68
N PHE A 532 17.28 38.80 21.15
CA PHE A 532 18.69 39.10 20.88
C PHE A 532 19.41 39.54 22.15
N GLU A 533 20.47 38.81 22.50
CA GLU A 533 21.45 39.18 23.52
C GLU A 533 22.69 39.74 22.81
N LEU A 534 23.10 40.96 23.16
CA LEU A 534 24.20 41.68 22.54
C LEU A 534 25.32 41.87 23.57
N GLN A 535 26.54 41.50 23.20
CA GLN A 535 27.73 41.67 24.02
C GLN A 535 28.80 42.46 23.23
N ASN A 536 29.66 43.17 23.97
CA ASN A 536 30.79 43.93 23.43
C ASN A 536 30.41 44.92 22.31
N VAL A 537 29.29 45.63 22.50
CA VAL A 537 28.65 46.54 21.51
C VAL A 537 29.42 47.85 21.30
N SER A 538 30.70 47.89 21.64
CA SER A 538 31.59 49.05 21.54
C SER A 538 32.32 49.11 20.21
N SER A 539 32.56 47.97 19.56
CA SER A 539 33.11 47.87 18.20
C SER A 539 32.48 46.72 17.44
N VAL A 540 32.40 46.83 16.11
CA VAL A 540 31.87 45.77 15.24
C VAL A 540 32.73 44.51 15.33
N ASP A 541 34.05 44.67 15.45
CA ASP A 541 35.01 43.56 15.50
C ASP A 541 34.84 42.66 16.73
N MET A 542 34.36 43.23 17.84
CA MET A 542 34.11 42.50 19.08
C MET A 542 32.63 42.15 19.28
N LEU A 543 31.75 42.60 18.38
CA LEU A 543 30.30 42.42 18.52
C LEU A 543 29.98 40.92 18.56
N HIS A 544 29.31 40.49 19.62
CA HIS A 544 28.78 39.15 19.74
C HIS A 544 27.27 39.24 19.87
N VAL A 545 26.56 38.71 18.88
CA VAL A 545 25.10 38.64 18.87
C VAL A 545 24.69 37.20 19.16
N THR A 546 23.87 36.98 20.17
CA THR A 546 23.20 35.70 20.38
C THR A 546 21.73 35.85 20.06
N SER A 547 21.29 35.23 18.97
CA SER A 547 19.87 35.16 18.61
C SER A 547 19.21 33.98 19.31
N ILE A 548 18.03 34.22 19.87
CA ILE A 548 17.22 33.24 20.58
C ILE A 548 15.96 33.04 19.75
N VAL A 549 15.80 31.86 19.16
CA VAL A 549 14.58 31.50 18.42
C VAL A 549 13.70 30.68 19.34
N SER A 550 12.47 31.11 19.60
CA SER A 550 11.50 30.42 20.46
C SER A 550 10.11 30.41 19.85
N THR A 551 9.17 29.77 20.54
CA THR A 551 7.74 29.96 20.32
C THR A 551 7.08 30.36 21.64
N GLN A 552 5.82 30.81 21.60
CA GLN A 552 5.08 31.27 22.80
C GLN A 552 5.04 30.22 23.92
N ASN A 553 5.17 28.94 23.57
CA ASN A 553 4.97 27.82 24.48
C ASN A 553 6.23 26.95 24.65
N ARG A 554 7.37 27.30 24.03
CA ARG A 554 8.59 26.47 24.06
C ARG A 554 9.85 27.31 24.27
N ALA A 555 10.76 26.76 25.07
CA ALA A 555 12.07 27.35 25.33
C ALA A 555 12.86 27.56 24.01
N GLY A 556 13.61 28.65 23.96
CA GLY A 556 14.33 29.05 22.76
C GLY A 556 15.65 28.30 22.53
N VAL A 557 16.03 28.16 21.26
CA VAL A 557 17.37 27.74 20.84
C VAL A 557 18.24 28.99 20.63
N LYS A 558 19.46 28.97 21.16
CA LYS A 558 20.43 30.06 21.01
C LYS A 558 21.37 29.78 19.84
N VAL A 559 21.60 30.80 19.01
CA VAL A 559 22.56 30.77 17.90
C VAL A 559 23.42 32.02 17.97
N SER A 560 24.72 31.83 18.18
CA SER A 560 25.71 32.91 18.24
C SER A 560 26.13 33.36 16.84
N TYR A 561 26.44 34.65 16.70
CA TYR A 561 26.93 35.33 15.52
C TYR A 561 28.06 36.27 15.89
N PHE A 562 29.16 36.14 15.17
CA PHE A 562 30.32 37.02 15.25
C PHE A 562 30.54 37.63 13.86
N PRO A 563 30.17 38.90 13.63
CA PRO A 563 30.32 39.54 12.32
C PRO A 563 31.76 39.54 11.79
N SER A 564 32.75 39.43 12.68
CA SER A 564 34.16 39.31 12.33
C SER A 564 34.54 37.93 11.76
N ASN A 565 33.73 36.89 11.98
CA ASN A 565 34.06 35.51 11.62
C ASN A 565 33.15 34.90 10.54
N GLU A 566 31.94 35.43 10.34
CA GLU A 566 31.00 34.89 9.36
C GLU A 566 30.08 35.99 8.80
N THR A 567 29.48 35.72 7.65
CA THR A 567 28.51 36.65 7.04
C THR A 567 27.13 36.53 7.71
N PHE A 568 26.33 37.59 7.62
CA PHE A 568 24.96 37.55 8.12
C PHE A 568 24.09 36.54 7.37
N THR A 569 24.32 36.35 6.06
CA THR A 569 23.64 35.33 5.25
C THR A 569 23.92 33.93 5.79
N GLU A 570 25.18 33.56 6.04
CA GLU A 570 25.53 32.27 6.63
C GLU A 570 24.91 32.08 8.02
N PHE A 571 24.97 33.13 8.85
CA PHE A 571 24.35 33.14 10.16
C PHE A 571 22.82 32.93 10.09
N SER A 572 22.12 33.68 9.23
CA SER A 572 20.67 33.58 9.07
C SER A 572 20.22 32.20 8.59
N HIS A 573 21.00 31.55 7.72
CA HIS A 573 20.77 30.17 7.32
C HIS A 573 20.97 29.19 8.49
N ARG A 574 21.97 29.41 9.37
CA ARG A 574 22.12 28.62 10.60
C ARG A 574 20.91 28.81 11.52
N VAL A 575 20.47 30.04 11.73
CA VAL A 575 19.26 30.35 12.51
C VAL A 575 18.03 29.64 11.92
N CYS A 576 17.85 29.70 10.61
CA CYS A 576 16.75 29.00 9.92
C CYS A 576 16.81 27.47 10.14
N ALA A 577 17.98 26.86 9.99
CA ALA A 577 18.14 25.42 10.20
C ALA A 577 17.82 25.00 11.64
N GLU A 578 18.26 25.79 12.62
CA GLU A 578 17.98 25.55 14.03
C GLU A 578 16.50 25.75 14.37
N ALA A 579 15.85 26.75 13.76
CA ALA A 579 14.42 26.98 13.87
C ALA A 579 13.63 25.81 13.28
N ARG A 580 13.99 25.36 12.07
CA ARG A 580 13.37 24.20 11.40
C ARG A 580 13.60 22.89 12.12
N LEU A 581 14.70 22.71 12.83
CA LEU A 581 14.95 21.52 13.63
C LEU A 581 14.17 21.54 14.95
N SER A 582 14.19 22.68 15.65
CA SER A 582 13.64 22.82 17.00
C SER A 582 12.13 23.07 17.02
N PHE A 583 11.62 23.78 16.00
CA PHE A 583 10.23 24.19 15.85
C PHE A 583 9.71 23.95 14.41
N PRO A 584 9.87 22.73 13.85
CA PRO A 584 9.53 22.43 12.46
C PRO A 584 8.13 22.87 12.06
N ALA A 585 7.09 22.69 12.89
CA ALA A 585 5.73 23.08 12.51
C ALA A 585 5.57 24.61 12.38
N ALA A 586 6.23 25.39 13.24
CA ALA A 586 6.23 26.85 13.20
C ALA A 586 7.07 27.41 12.03
N ALA A 587 8.17 26.72 11.70
CA ALA A 587 9.09 27.15 10.63
C ALA A 587 8.71 26.62 9.24
N ASN A 588 7.80 25.65 9.13
CA ASN A 588 7.52 24.92 7.88
C ASN A 588 6.99 25.82 6.75
N ALA A 589 6.21 26.85 7.10
CA ALA A 589 5.58 27.73 6.11
C ALA A 589 6.49 28.86 5.62
N THR A 590 7.67 29.04 6.22
CA THR A 590 8.55 30.20 5.98
C THR A 590 9.85 29.76 5.30
N SER A 591 10.21 30.43 4.21
CA SER A 591 11.53 30.21 3.59
C SER A 591 12.64 30.73 4.52
N CYS A 592 13.85 30.18 4.42
CA CYS A 592 15.02 30.72 5.13
C CYS A 592 15.31 32.15 4.66
N SER A 593 15.02 32.48 3.40
CA SER A 593 15.14 33.82 2.85
C SER A 593 14.19 34.80 3.55
N ASP A 594 12.92 34.43 3.74
CA ASP A 594 11.96 35.24 4.49
C ASP A 594 12.33 35.34 5.98
N LEU A 595 12.83 34.24 6.58
CA LEU A 595 13.34 34.25 7.95
C LEU A 595 14.57 35.16 8.10
N ALA A 596 15.45 35.20 7.11
CA ALA A 596 16.63 36.07 7.11
C ALA A 596 16.22 37.55 7.08
N ILE A 597 15.22 37.90 6.27
CA ILE A 597 14.65 39.26 6.22
C ILE A 597 14.08 39.64 7.59
N LEU A 598 13.26 38.77 8.20
CA LEU A 598 12.68 39.01 9.53
C LEU A 598 13.76 39.16 10.61
N LEU A 599 14.76 38.28 10.60
CA LEU A 599 15.87 38.31 11.53
C LEU A 599 16.66 39.63 11.42
N LYS A 600 16.93 40.08 10.19
CA LYS A 600 17.64 41.34 9.92
C LYS A 600 16.88 42.55 10.44
N LEU A 601 15.59 42.62 10.15
CA LEU A 601 14.73 43.73 10.60
C LEU A 601 14.72 43.84 12.12
N GLN A 602 14.42 42.75 12.82
CA GLN A 602 14.30 42.77 14.28
C GLN A 602 15.65 42.99 14.99
N LEU A 603 16.75 42.46 14.45
CA LEU A 603 18.09 42.74 14.97
C LEU A 603 18.47 44.22 14.79
N SER A 604 18.12 44.80 13.64
CA SER A 604 18.38 46.22 13.36
C SER A 604 17.60 47.13 14.31
N GLU A 605 16.31 46.85 14.54
CA GLU A 605 15.49 47.56 15.53
C GLU A 605 16.10 47.48 16.93
N ARG A 606 16.62 46.31 17.31
CA ARG A 606 17.26 46.13 18.62
C ARG A 606 18.55 46.95 18.77
N LEU A 607 19.37 47.03 17.73
CA LEU A 607 20.58 47.86 17.72
C LEU A 607 20.25 49.35 17.78
N GLN A 608 19.21 49.78 17.05
CA GLN A 608 18.71 51.15 17.10
C GLN A 608 18.20 51.53 18.49
N ALA A 609 17.43 50.65 19.15
CA ALA A 609 16.94 50.86 20.50
C ALA A 609 18.07 51.01 21.55
N LEU A 610 19.27 50.52 21.26
CA LEU A 610 20.48 50.67 22.09
C LEU A 610 21.34 51.87 21.69
N GLY A 611 20.90 52.70 20.75
CA GLY A 611 21.64 53.87 20.27
C GLY A 611 22.85 53.53 19.40
N LYS A 612 22.87 52.36 18.75
CA LYS A 612 24.01 51.85 17.99
C LYS A 612 23.75 51.89 16.48
N MET A 613 23.59 53.10 15.94
CA MET A 613 23.33 53.33 14.50
C MET A 613 24.58 53.20 13.62
N ASP A 614 25.78 53.19 14.21
CA ASP A 614 27.06 53.15 13.49
C ASP A 614 27.49 51.73 13.06
N ILE A 615 26.74 50.70 13.45
CA ILE A 615 27.00 49.32 13.01
C ILE A 615 26.35 49.15 11.62
N PRO A 616 27.13 48.83 10.55
CA PRO A 616 26.60 48.76 9.20
C PRO A 616 25.41 47.81 9.09
N PRO A 617 24.45 48.06 8.17
CA PRO A 617 23.38 47.11 7.92
C PRO A 617 24.00 45.79 7.46
N PHE A 618 23.63 44.71 8.14
CA PHE A 618 24.05 43.35 7.78
C PHE A 618 23.73 43.07 6.29
N ASP A 619 24.71 42.71 5.47
CA ASP A 619 24.47 42.41 4.04
C ASP A 619 23.47 41.23 3.86
N VAL A 620 22.67 41.27 2.79
CA VAL A 620 21.68 40.21 2.43
C VAL A 620 22.32 39.23 1.46
#